data_AF-A0A7S1F2A1-F1
#
_entry.id   AF-A0A7S1F2A1-F1
#
_cell.length_a   1.000
_cell.length_b   1.000
_cell.length_c   1.000
_cell.angle_alpha   90.00
_cell.angle_beta   90.00
_cell.angle_gamma   90.00
#
_symmetry.space_group_name_H-M   'P 1'
#
loop_
_entity.id
_entity.type
_entity.pdbx_description
1 polymer ?
#
loop_
_entity_poly.entity_id
_entity_poly.type
_entity_poly.pdbx_seq_one_letter_code
_entity_poly.pdbx_strand_id
1 'polypeptide(L)'
;MYLSSVLQQINSSKTYVAEDLYKLNEAMFNLPEEDVVDNKTTAKLFQAVSKIARDYNAGKYDTSDPNFFYDYVALLGTMQNQHFFSTKQNTSMLGWLAEATGGSSSPPPPPPKVSAATAKEMASLEAENKKLQAEIEKLKVVAEAVNIIKTFKAPSPPEAPKAKAKAKVKKEQKERKPKAKKEEAATEEKPATEEKPATEEKPATE
;
A
#
# COMPACT_ATOMS: atom_id res chain seq x y z
N MET A 1 -1.73 -16.86 -5.28
CA MET A 1 -0.60 -16.20 -5.96
C MET A 1 0.67 -16.36 -5.14
N TYR A 2 1.73 -16.91 -5.73
CA TYR A 2 3.02 -17.16 -5.07
C TYR A 2 3.63 -15.88 -4.45
N LEU A 3 3.48 -14.75 -5.14
CA LEU A 3 3.89 -13.43 -4.63
C LEU A 3 3.28 -13.09 -3.27
N SER A 4 2.00 -13.44 -3.05
CA SER A 4 1.33 -13.15 -1.77
C SER A 4 1.94 -13.93 -0.61
N SER A 5 2.30 -15.20 -0.81
CA SER A 5 2.99 -16.00 0.22
C SER A 5 4.37 -15.46 0.52
N VAL A 6 5.14 -15.06 -0.50
CA VAL A 6 6.48 -14.48 -0.32
C VAL A 6 6.40 -13.15 0.43
N LEU A 7 5.45 -12.28 0.08
CA LEU A 7 5.21 -11.03 0.81
C LEU A 7 4.81 -11.25 2.26
N GLN A 8 4.02 -12.29 2.55
CA GLN A 8 3.65 -12.62 3.91
C GLN A 8 4.87 -13.06 4.73
N GLN A 9 5.73 -13.90 4.15
CA GLN A 9 6.98 -14.32 4.78
C GLN A 9 7.86 -13.12 5.10
N ILE A 10 8.15 -12.26 4.10
CA ILE A 10 8.99 -11.07 4.28
C ILE A 10 8.45 -10.13 5.35
N ASN A 11 7.14 -9.90 5.39
CA ASN A 11 6.56 -9.01 6.40
C ASN A 11 6.63 -9.59 7.82
N SER A 12 6.78 -10.91 7.97
CA SER A 12 6.97 -11.57 9.26
C SER A 12 8.44 -11.68 9.68
N SER A 13 9.38 -11.52 8.74
CA SER A 13 10.82 -11.63 8.99
C SER A 13 11.34 -10.47 9.85
N LYS A 14 12.10 -10.83 10.89
CA LYS A 14 12.78 -9.87 11.79
C LYS A 14 14.10 -9.39 11.21
N THR A 15 14.81 -10.29 10.56
CA THR A 15 16.07 -10.08 9.85
C THR A 15 15.92 -10.68 8.48
N TYR A 16 16.46 -10.03 7.46
CA TYR A 16 16.43 -10.52 6.10
C TYR A 16 17.72 -11.25 5.76
N VAL A 17 17.58 -12.36 5.04
CA VAL A 17 18.68 -13.10 4.41
C VAL A 17 18.60 -12.96 2.89
N ALA A 18 19.68 -13.31 2.17
CA ALA A 18 19.73 -13.17 0.72
C ALA A 18 18.60 -13.97 0.03
N GLU A 19 18.28 -15.15 0.55
CA GLU A 19 17.20 -16.01 0.06
C GLU A 19 15.81 -15.34 0.10
N ASP A 20 15.53 -14.47 1.09
CA ASP A 20 14.27 -13.74 1.14
C ASP A 20 14.15 -12.77 -0.04
N LEU A 21 15.24 -12.06 -0.35
CA LEU A 21 15.31 -11.09 -1.44
C LEU A 21 15.25 -11.79 -2.79
N TYR A 22 15.97 -12.90 -2.93
CA TYR A 22 15.93 -13.76 -4.11
C TYR A 22 14.52 -14.24 -4.41
N LYS A 23 13.81 -14.81 -3.42
CA LYS A 23 12.43 -15.29 -3.59
C LYS A 23 11.46 -14.19 -3.97
N LEU A 24 11.61 -12.99 -3.42
CA LEU A 24 10.77 -11.85 -3.81
C LEU A 24 11.05 -11.39 -5.23
N ASN A 25 12.32 -11.35 -5.62
CA ASN A 25 12.73 -11.01 -6.98
C ASN A 25 12.18 -12.03 -7.98
N GLU A 26 12.33 -13.32 -7.68
CA GLU A 26 11.79 -14.43 -8.47
C GLU A 26 10.26 -14.36 -8.58
N ALA A 27 9.56 -14.14 -7.46
CA ALA A 27 8.10 -14.05 -7.45
C ALA A 27 7.56 -12.89 -8.28
N MET A 28 8.33 -11.80 -8.40
CA MET A 28 8.00 -10.67 -9.27
C MET A 28 8.32 -10.94 -10.72
N PHE A 29 9.45 -11.58 -11.00
CA PHE A 29 9.88 -11.87 -12.37
C PHE A 29 9.00 -12.94 -13.04
N ASN A 30 8.60 -13.94 -12.26
CA ASN A 30 7.76 -15.06 -12.71
C ASN A 30 6.26 -14.81 -12.47
N LEU A 31 5.83 -13.55 -12.48
CA LEU A 31 4.40 -13.23 -12.38
C LEU A 31 3.68 -13.81 -13.61
N PRO A 32 2.65 -14.65 -13.43
CA PRO A 32 1.80 -15.06 -14.56
C PRO A 32 1.18 -13.84 -15.24
N GLU A 33 1.04 -13.86 -16.56
CA GLU A 33 0.46 -12.73 -17.31
C GLU A 33 -0.99 -12.43 -16.88
N GLU A 34 -1.73 -13.46 -16.47
CA GLU A 34 -3.08 -13.36 -15.92
C GLU A 34 -3.16 -12.79 -14.49
N ASP A 35 -2.05 -12.78 -13.74
CA ASP A 35 -2.02 -12.29 -12.37
C ASP A 35 -1.83 -10.77 -12.36
N VAL A 36 -2.93 -10.04 -12.14
CA VAL A 36 -2.90 -8.57 -12.04
C VAL A 36 -2.50 -8.15 -10.62
N VAL A 37 -1.40 -7.39 -10.51
CA VAL A 37 -1.02 -6.72 -9.25
C VAL A 37 -1.96 -5.55 -9.00
N ASP A 38 -2.87 -5.71 -8.05
CA ASP A 38 -3.78 -4.64 -7.65
C ASP A 38 -3.11 -3.58 -6.76
N ASN A 39 -3.76 -2.44 -6.56
CA ASN A 39 -3.24 -1.34 -5.74
C ASN A 39 -2.87 -1.77 -4.32
N LYS A 40 -3.58 -2.75 -3.75
CA LYS A 40 -3.31 -3.27 -2.42
C LYS A 40 -2.02 -4.07 -2.39
N THR A 41 -1.78 -4.90 -3.41
CA THR A 41 -0.56 -5.70 -3.56
C THR A 41 0.62 -4.80 -3.88
N THR A 42 0.46 -3.81 -4.76
CA THR A 42 1.45 -2.76 -5.03
C THR A 42 1.89 -2.04 -3.75
N ALA A 43 0.93 -1.64 -2.90
CA ALA A 43 1.25 -0.97 -1.64
C ALA A 43 2.06 -1.89 -0.70
N LYS A 44 1.70 -3.17 -0.62
CA LYS A 44 2.43 -4.17 0.19
C LYS A 44 3.84 -4.43 -0.34
N LEU A 45 3.99 -4.53 -1.66
CA LEU A 45 5.30 -4.66 -2.32
C LEU A 45 6.20 -3.49 -1.97
N PHE A 46 5.70 -2.27 -2.16
CA PHE A 46 6.47 -1.08 -1.87
C PHE A 46 6.83 -0.99 -0.38
N GLN A 47 5.90 -1.34 0.53
CA GLN A 47 6.18 -1.40 1.96
C GLN A 47 7.27 -2.43 2.29
N ALA A 48 7.22 -3.63 1.70
CA ALA A 48 8.22 -4.67 1.90
C ALA A 48 9.61 -4.19 1.45
N VAL A 49 9.72 -3.67 0.23
CA VAL A 49 10.99 -3.15 -0.32
C VAL A 49 11.49 -1.97 0.50
N SER A 50 10.62 -1.05 0.91
CA SER A 50 10.99 0.09 1.77
C SER A 50 11.55 -0.37 3.12
N LYS A 51 10.94 -1.41 3.71
CA LYS A 51 11.44 -1.99 4.97
C LYS A 51 12.80 -2.64 4.77
N ILE A 52 12.98 -3.41 3.68
CA ILE A 52 14.26 -4.02 3.32
C ILE A 52 15.33 -2.93 3.14
N ALA A 53 15.06 -1.87 2.37
CA ALA A 53 16.01 -0.77 2.15
C ALA A 53 16.41 -0.06 3.45
N ARG A 54 15.43 0.22 4.32
CA ARG A 54 15.70 0.80 5.64
C ARG A 54 16.55 -0.12 6.51
N ASP A 55 16.23 -1.42 6.54
CA ASP A 55 16.95 -2.39 7.36
C ASP A 55 18.37 -2.64 6.79
N TYR A 56 18.55 -2.62 5.46
CA TYR A 56 19.85 -2.61 4.79
C TYR A 56 20.71 -1.41 5.22
N ASN A 57 20.17 -0.19 5.11
CA ASN A 57 20.88 1.03 5.52
C ASN A 57 21.20 1.08 7.02
N ALA A 58 20.44 0.37 7.85
CA ALA A 58 20.68 0.25 9.28
C ALA A 58 21.62 -0.91 9.65
N GLY A 59 22.11 -1.70 8.69
CA GLY A 59 22.92 -2.90 8.97
C GLY A 59 22.12 -4.04 9.62
N LYS A 60 20.79 -4.03 9.51
CA LYS A 60 19.86 -5.00 10.11
C LYS A 60 19.47 -6.10 9.12
N TYR A 61 20.47 -6.76 8.57
CA TYR A 61 20.34 -7.90 7.67
C TYR A 61 21.44 -8.90 7.96
N ASP A 62 21.39 -10.06 7.33
CA ASP A 62 22.48 -11.03 7.44
C ASP A 62 23.73 -10.52 6.70
N THR A 63 24.69 -10.00 7.46
CA THR A 63 25.97 -9.50 6.94
C THR A 63 26.99 -10.61 6.71
N SER A 64 26.67 -11.86 7.06
CA SER A 64 27.56 -13.00 6.83
C SER A 64 27.47 -13.53 5.41
N ASP A 65 26.34 -13.30 4.73
CA ASP A 65 26.12 -13.70 3.35
C ASP A 65 26.57 -12.59 2.38
N PRO A 66 27.66 -12.80 1.61
CA PRO A 66 28.12 -11.82 0.63
C PRO A 66 27.12 -11.59 -0.52
N ASN A 67 26.18 -12.53 -0.74
CA ASN A 67 25.19 -12.43 -1.80
C ASN A 67 24.08 -11.44 -1.48
N PHE A 68 23.86 -11.11 -0.19
CA PHE A 68 22.79 -10.21 0.22
C PHE A 68 22.83 -8.88 -0.54
N PHE A 69 24.04 -8.33 -0.72
CA PHE A 69 24.22 -7.09 -1.47
C PHE A 69 23.75 -7.21 -2.93
N TYR A 70 24.15 -8.29 -3.62
CA TYR A 70 23.80 -8.49 -5.02
C TYR A 70 22.30 -8.72 -5.19
N ASP A 71 21.68 -9.51 -4.30
CA ASP A 71 20.24 -9.74 -4.32
C ASP A 71 19.45 -8.47 -3.98
N TYR A 72 19.98 -7.61 -3.10
CA TYR A 72 19.36 -6.32 -2.79
C TYR A 72 19.36 -5.37 -4.00
N VAL A 73 20.51 -5.26 -4.68
CA VAL A 73 20.64 -4.47 -5.91
C VAL A 73 19.73 -5.02 -7.02
N ALA A 74 19.70 -6.34 -7.20
CA ALA A 74 18.84 -7.00 -8.19
C ALA A 74 17.36 -6.76 -7.90
N LEU A 75 16.93 -6.90 -6.65
CA LEU A 75 15.55 -6.64 -6.22
C LEU A 75 15.13 -5.21 -6.55
N LEU A 76 15.95 -4.20 -6.21
CA LEU A 76 15.64 -2.81 -6.52
C LEU A 76 15.54 -2.57 -8.04
N GLY A 77 16.44 -3.17 -8.83
CA GLY A 77 16.42 -3.11 -10.29
C GLY A 77 15.16 -3.69 -10.91
N THR A 78 14.70 -4.85 -10.42
CA THR A 78 13.44 -5.48 -10.86
C THR A 78 12.23 -4.65 -10.48
N MET A 79 12.19 -4.14 -9.24
CA MET A 79 11.03 -3.41 -8.72
C MET A 79 10.85 -2.06 -9.41
N GLN A 80 11.92 -1.30 -9.67
CA GLN A 80 11.78 0.01 -10.33
C GLN A 80 11.28 -0.08 -11.79
N ASN A 81 11.43 -1.23 -12.44
CA ASN A 81 10.92 -1.49 -13.79
C ASN A 81 9.42 -1.84 -13.82
N GLN A 82 8.74 -1.93 -12.67
CA GLN A 82 7.34 -2.34 -12.64
C GLN A 82 6.40 -1.15 -12.88
N HIS A 83 5.53 -1.31 -13.88
CA HIS A 83 4.60 -0.28 -14.35
C HIS A 83 3.52 0.13 -13.34
N PHE A 84 3.25 -0.72 -12.34
CA PHE A 84 2.22 -0.48 -11.33
C PHE A 84 2.69 0.43 -10.18
N PHE A 85 4.00 0.73 -10.07
CA PHE A 85 4.48 1.71 -9.10
C PHE A 85 4.32 3.14 -9.63
N SER A 86 4.00 4.06 -8.72
CA SER A 86 3.98 5.49 -9.04
C SER A 86 5.39 6.03 -9.29
N THR A 87 5.49 7.15 -10.02
CA THR A 87 6.76 7.85 -10.24
C THR A 87 7.52 8.12 -8.94
N LYS A 88 6.80 8.53 -7.87
CA LYS A 88 7.40 8.78 -6.56
C LYS A 88 8.05 7.53 -5.96
N GLN A 89 7.38 6.38 -6.07
CA GLN A 89 7.90 5.10 -5.57
C GLN A 89 9.13 4.66 -6.38
N ASN A 90 9.08 4.80 -7.72
CA ASN A 90 10.22 4.52 -8.58
C ASN A 90 11.43 5.41 -8.27
N THR A 91 11.21 6.71 -8.04
CA THR A 91 12.28 7.63 -7.61
C THR A 91 12.90 7.19 -6.29
N SER A 92 12.11 6.73 -5.31
CA SER A 92 12.66 6.19 -4.06
C SER A 92 13.53 4.96 -4.28
N MET A 93 13.08 4.00 -5.09
CA MET A 93 13.85 2.79 -5.38
C MET A 93 15.15 3.08 -6.16
N LEU A 94 15.09 4.00 -7.12
CA LEU A 94 16.29 4.49 -7.84
C LEU A 94 17.27 5.20 -6.89
N GLY A 95 16.76 5.97 -5.93
CA GLY A 95 17.58 6.60 -4.88
C GLY A 95 18.32 5.56 -4.03
N TRP A 96 17.60 4.55 -3.52
CA TRP A 96 18.22 3.46 -2.75
C TRP A 96 19.23 2.65 -3.57
N LEU A 97 18.96 2.46 -4.86
CA LEU A 97 19.88 1.76 -5.77
C LEU A 97 21.17 2.57 -5.99
N ALA A 98 21.05 3.88 -6.19
CA ALA A 98 22.21 4.77 -6.32
C ALA A 98 23.05 4.77 -5.03
N GLU A 99 22.40 4.92 -3.87
CA GLU A 99 23.04 4.85 -2.55
C GLU A 99 23.82 3.54 -2.37
N ALA A 100 23.20 2.40 -2.69
CA ALA A 100 23.81 1.08 -2.53
C ALA A 100 25.02 0.84 -3.46
N THR A 101 24.96 1.37 -4.68
CA THR A 101 25.99 1.14 -5.72
C THR A 101 27.13 2.15 -5.66
N GLY A 102 27.17 3.02 -4.64
CA GLY A 102 28.19 4.07 -4.54
C GLY A 102 28.02 5.17 -5.59
N GLY A 103 26.88 5.20 -6.28
CA GLY A 103 26.45 6.37 -7.02
C GLY A 103 26.25 7.47 -6.00
N SER A 104 27.20 8.42 -5.97
CA SER A 104 27.17 9.62 -5.12
C SER A 104 25.72 10.00 -4.81
N SER A 105 25.37 9.98 -3.52
CA SER A 105 24.19 10.66 -3.00
C SER A 105 24.37 12.16 -3.20
N SER A 106 24.50 12.60 -4.44
CA SER A 106 24.09 13.94 -4.77
C SER A 106 22.65 14.04 -4.29
N PRO A 107 22.29 15.10 -3.55
CA PRO A 107 20.89 15.36 -3.27
C PRO A 107 20.13 15.20 -4.59
N PRO A 108 18.89 14.66 -4.58
CA PRO A 108 18.12 14.52 -5.81
C PRO A 108 18.30 15.83 -6.56
N PRO A 109 18.77 15.80 -7.83
CA PRO A 109 19.05 17.03 -8.55
C PRO A 109 17.84 17.93 -8.31
N PRO A 110 18.04 19.19 -7.87
CA PRO A 110 16.91 20.09 -7.68
C PRO A 110 16.05 19.93 -8.93
N PRO A 111 14.71 19.71 -8.77
CA PRO A 111 13.84 19.29 -9.87
C PRO A 111 14.29 20.07 -11.09
N PRO A 112 14.76 19.37 -12.15
CA PRO A 112 15.67 19.92 -13.15
C PRO A 112 15.14 21.29 -13.47
N LYS A 113 15.93 22.36 -13.19
CA LYS A 113 15.49 23.75 -13.39
C LYS A 113 14.82 23.75 -14.73
N VAL A 114 13.49 23.80 -14.70
CA VAL A 114 12.70 23.43 -15.86
C VAL A 114 13.08 24.49 -16.84
N SER A 115 13.88 24.14 -17.85
CA SER A 115 14.33 25.14 -18.80
C SER A 115 13.07 25.78 -19.34
N ALA A 116 13.08 27.06 -19.69
CA ALA A 116 11.87 27.69 -20.20
C ALA A 116 11.24 26.87 -21.36
N ALA A 117 12.06 26.10 -22.09
CA ALA A 117 11.63 25.09 -23.05
C ALA A 117 10.91 23.89 -22.40
N THR A 118 11.51 23.24 -21.40
CA THR A 118 10.90 22.10 -20.68
C THR A 118 9.62 22.48 -19.92
N ALA A 119 9.53 23.71 -19.39
CA ALA A 119 8.32 24.21 -18.73
C ALA A 119 7.18 24.43 -19.72
N LYS A 120 7.52 24.92 -20.93
CA LYS A 120 6.58 25.12 -22.02
C LYS A 120 6.12 23.78 -22.61
N GLU A 121 7.01 22.79 -22.66
CA GLU A 121 6.69 21.43 -23.07
C GLU A 121 5.75 20.74 -22.06
N MET A 122 6.00 20.84 -20.75
CA MET A 122 5.04 20.37 -19.74
C MET A 122 3.68 21.05 -19.85
N ALA A 123 3.64 22.38 -20.01
CA ALA A 123 2.38 23.10 -20.19
C ALA A 123 1.64 22.68 -21.47
N SER A 124 2.37 22.38 -22.54
CA SER A 124 1.81 21.83 -23.78
C SER A 124 1.24 20.43 -23.56
N LEU A 125 1.99 19.55 -22.88
CA LEU A 125 1.58 18.18 -22.58
C LEU A 125 0.39 18.12 -21.61
N GLU A 126 0.29 19.04 -20.65
CA GLU A 126 -0.87 19.15 -19.76
C GLU A 126 -2.12 19.64 -20.51
N ALA A 127 -1.96 20.63 -21.40
CA ALA A 127 -3.04 21.10 -22.26
C ALA A 127 -3.51 20.00 -23.22
N GLU A 128 -2.59 19.21 -23.77
CA GLU A 128 -2.88 18.07 -24.63
C GLU A 128 -3.56 16.94 -23.87
N ASN A 129 -3.10 16.60 -22.65
CA ASN A 129 -3.78 15.63 -21.79
C ASN A 129 -5.22 16.05 -21.49
N LYS A 130 -5.45 17.32 -21.18
CA LYS A 130 -6.80 17.84 -20.92
C LYS A 130 -7.68 17.76 -22.17
N LYS A 131 -7.12 18.03 -23.36
CA LYS A 131 -7.82 17.90 -24.63
C LYS A 131 -8.15 16.43 -24.93
N LEU A 132 -7.20 15.53 -24.76
CA LEU A 132 -7.38 14.08 -24.97
C LEU A 132 -8.39 13.50 -23.99
N GLN A 133 -8.40 13.93 -22.73
CA GLN A 133 -9.42 13.52 -21.75
C GLN A 133 -10.83 13.97 -22.17
N ALA A 134 -10.99 15.20 -22.66
CA ALA A 134 -12.26 15.69 -23.18
C ALA A 134 -12.70 14.92 -24.44
N GLU A 135 -11.77 14.59 -25.33
CA GLU A 135 -12.02 13.76 -26.52
C GLU A 135 -12.45 12.34 -26.12
N ILE A 136 -11.78 11.72 -25.14
CA ILE A 136 -12.14 10.40 -24.58
C ILE A 136 -13.56 10.45 -24.00
N GLU A 137 -13.91 11.49 -23.26
CA GLU A 137 -15.25 11.62 -22.68
C GLU A 137 -16.32 11.75 -23.77
N LYS A 138 -16.06 12.56 -24.81
CA LYS A 138 -16.94 12.68 -25.97
C LYS A 138 -17.09 11.35 -26.72
N LEU A 139 -15.97 10.64 -26.94
CA LEU A 139 -15.98 9.34 -27.62
C LEU A 139 -16.68 8.27 -26.79
N LYS A 140 -16.62 8.33 -25.45
CA LYS A 140 -17.39 7.44 -24.57
C LYS A 140 -18.89 7.66 -24.73
N VAL A 141 -19.36 8.90 -24.79
CA VAL A 141 -20.78 9.21 -25.03
C VAL A 141 -21.24 8.68 -26.39
N VAL A 142 -20.43 8.85 -27.44
CA VAL A 142 -20.75 8.32 -28.77
C VAL A 142 -20.75 6.79 -28.76
N ALA A 143 -19.76 6.16 -28.12
CA ALA A 143 -19.68 4.70 -28.00
C ALA A 143 -20.89 4.14 -27.23
N GLU A 144 -21.35 4.83 -26.18
CA GLU A 144 -22.56 4.47 -25.44
C GLU A 144 -23.81 4.57 -26.31
N ALA A 145 -23.98 5.67 -27.06
CA ALA A 145 -25.08 5.85 -28.00
C ALA A 145 -25.08 4.77 -29.10
N VAL A 146 -23.91 4.43 -29.65
CA VAL A 146 -23.77 3.34 -30.62
C VAL A 146 -24.10 1.99 -29.99
N ASN A 147 -23.68 1.75 -28.75
CA ASN A 147 -24.02 0.52 -28.02
C ASN A 147 -25.53 0.41 -27.74
N ILE A 148 -26.21 1.51 -27.40
CA ILE A 148 -27.67 1.54 -27.23
C ILE A 148 -28.36 1.14 -28.53
N ILE A 149 -27.90 1.66 -29.68
CA ILE A 149 -28.44 1.30 -31.00
C ILE A 149 -28.14 -0.16 -31.34
N LYS A 150 -26.93 -0.66 -31.06
CA LYS A 150 -26.56 -2.06 -31.31
C LYS A 150 -27.33 -3.05 -30.44
N THR A 151 -27.66 -2.67 -29.21
CA THR A 151 -28.23 -3.57 -28.21
C THR A 151 -29.72 -3.37 -27.97
N PHE A 152 -30.34 -2.33 -28.56
CA PHE A 152 -31.74 -1.92 -28.35
C PHE A 152 -32.15 -1.83 -26.87
N LYS A 153 -31.18 -1.59 -25.98
CA LYS A 153 -31.41 -1.41 -24.54
C LYS A 153 -31.45 0.08 -24.24
N ALA A 154 -32.64 0.59 -23.93
CA ALA A 154 -32.80 1.98 -23.50
C ALA A 154 -31.98 2.25 -22.22
N PRO A 155 -31.30 3.39 -22.12
CA PRO A 155 -30.60 3.77 -20.89
C PRO A 155 -31.61 3.93 -19.76
N SER A 156 -31.35 3.27 -18.63
CA SER A 156 -32.10 3.49 -17.39
C SER A 156 -31.95 4.96 -16.96
N PRO A 157 -33.03 5.66 -16.57
CA PRO A 157 -32.93 7.06 -16.17
C PRO A 157 -31.97 7.24 -14.98
N PRO A 158 -31.23 8.37 -14.90
CA PRO A 158 -30.41 8.68 -13.74
C PRO A 158 -31.29 8.76 -12.49
N GLU A 159 -30.93 8.00 -11.47
CA GLU A 159 -31.62 7.95 -10.18
C GLU A 159 -31.53 9.35 -9.52
N ALA A 160 -32.66 10.06 -9.45
CA ALA A 160 -32.76 11.34 -8.78
C ALA A 160 -32.38 11.20 -7.28
N PRO A 161 -31.75 12.22 -6.67
CA PRO A 161 -31.33 12.14 -5.28
C PRO A 161 -32.54 11.93 -4.35
N LYS A 162 -32.50 10.82 -3.60
CA LYS A 162 -33.53 10.43 -2.62
C LYS A 162 -33.71 11.52 -1.55
N ALA A 163 -34.79 12.29 -1.67
CA ALA A 163 -35.33 13.06 -0.57
C ALA A 163 -35.79 12.10 0.55
N LYS A 164 -35.32 12.36 1.77
CA LYS A 164 -35.73 11.68 3.00
C LYS A 164 -37.24 11.85 3.21
N ALA A 165 -38.00 10.76 3.18
CA ALA A 165 -39.29 10.69 3.86
C ALA A 165 -39.49 9.27 4.41
N LYS A 166 -39.57 9.20 5.74
CA LYS A 166 -39.65 7.98 6.55
C LYS A 166 -40.99 7.27 6.39
N ALA A 167 -40.88 5.94 6.25
CA ALA A 167 -41.69 4.88 6.87
C ALA A 167 -43.23 4.94 6.81
N LYS A 168 -43.79 4.00 6.04
CA LYS A 168 -45.09 3.34 6.29
C LYS A 168 -44.79 1.99 6.99
N VAL A 169 -45.46 1.67 8.09
CA VAL A 169 -46.37 0.49 8.23
C VAL A 169 -46.92 0.39 9.68
N LYS A 170 -48.24 0.61 9.76
CA LYS A 170 -49.31 0.02 10.60
C LYS A 170 -48.96 -1.16 11.55
N LYS A 171 -49.39 -1.12 12.83
CA LYS A 171 -50.65 -1.70 13.40
C LYS A 171 -50.47 -2.23 14.86
N GLU A 172 -51.42 -1.84 15.74
CA GLU A 172 -51.87 -2.48 17.03
C GLU A 172 -50.80 -2.71 18.14
N GLN A 173 -51.02 -2.63 19.47
CA GLN A 173 -52.21 -2.62 20.33
C GLN A 173 -51.80 -2.11 21.74
N LYS A 174 -52.70 -1.31 22.34
CA LYS A 174 -53.03 -1.11 23.77
C LYS A 174 -52.17 -1.83 24.85
N GLU A 175 -51.57 -1.09 25.80
CA GLU A 175 -51.93 -1.05 27.24
C GLU A 175 -50.96 -0.25 28.15
N ARG A 176 -51.56 0.62 28.98
CA ARG A 176 -51.26 1.02 30.38
C ARG A 176 -49.85 1.48 30.85
N LYS A 177 -49.81 2.78 31.20
CA LYS A 177 -48.98 3.51 32.20
C LYS A 177 -48.90 2.80 33.60
N PRO A 178 -48.15 3.33 34.60
CA PRO A 178 -46.70 3.58 34.73
C PRO A 178 -46.18 3.11 36.13
N LYS A 179 -44.97 3.51 36.55
CA LYS A 179 -44.30 3.42 37.89
C LYS A 179 -43.07 2.50 37.82
N ALA A 180 -41.97 2.70 38.54
CA ALA A 180 -41.49 3.68 39.53
C ALA A 180 -39.99 3.33 39.71
N LYS A 181 -39.10 4.29 40.00
CA LYS A 181 -38.24 4.35 41.20
C LYS A 181 -37.58 2.99 41.56
N LYS A 182 -36.28 2.88 41.82
CA LYS A 182 -35.33 3.81 42.42
C LYS A 182 -34.03 3.00 42.63
N GLU A 183 -32.91 3.73 42.75
CA GLU A 183 -31.78 3.42 43.64
C GLU A 183 -30.88 2.22 43.29
N GLU A 184 -29.60 2.50 43.02
CA GLU A 184 -28.48 2.56 44.00
C GLU A 184 -27.96 1.14 44.27
N ALA A 185 -26.67 0.89 44.42
CA ALA A 185 -25.49 1.73 44.38
C ALA A 185 -24.30 0.77 44.08
N ALA A 186 -23.13 1.35 43.85
CA ALA A 186 -21.98 1.16 44.75
C ALA A 186 -21.07 0.01 44.26
N THR A 187 -19.95 0.37 43.62
CA THR A 187 -18.59 0.46 44.23
C THR A 187 -17.99 -0.93 44.48
N GLU A 188 -16.71 -1.21 44.33
CA GLU A 188 -15.52 -0.39 44.12
C GLU A 188 -14.40 -1.35 43.65
N GLU A 189 -13.43 -0.77 42.94
CA GLU A 189 -11.98 -0.99 43.07
C GLU A 189 -11.35 -2.40 43.23
N LYS A 190 -10.50 -2.76 42.24
CA LYS A 190 -9.01 -2.81 42.28
C LYS A 190 -8.31 -3.09 43.63
N PRO A 191 -6.98 -3.37 43.66
CA PRO A 191 -6.08 -4.20 42.84
C PRO A 191 -5.17 -5.07 43.77
N ALA A 192 -4.15 -5.76 43.24
CA ALA A 192 -2.76 -5.82 43.79
C ALA A 192 -1.93 -6.98 43.19
N THR A 193 -0.88 -6.62 42.45
CA THR A 193 0.56 -6.91 42.67
C THR A 193 0.91 -7.67 43.97
N GLU A 194 1.99 -8.41 44.17
CA GLU A 194 3.30 -8.72 43.54
C GLU A 194 3.94 -9.76 44.50
N GLU A 195 4.84 -10.64 44.07
CA GLU A 195 6.11 -10.91 44.80
C GLU A 195 7.02 -11.95 44.11
N LYS A 196 8.26 -11.52 43.91
CA LYS A 196 9.54 -12.27 43.81
C LYS A 196 10.15 -12.30 45.26
N PRO A 197 11.42 -12.67 45.60
CA PRO A 197 12.58 -13.25 44.88
C PRO A 197 13.43 -14.28 45.71
N ALA A 198 14.59 -14.74 45.18
CA ALA A 198 15.94 -14.83 45.82
C ALA A 198 16.88 -15.83 45.05
N THR A 199 18.02 -15.47 44.42
CA THR A 199 19.46 -15.36 44.90
C THR A 199 20.05 -16.67 45.49
N GLU A 200 21.31 -17.10 45.37
CA GLU A 200 22.60 -16.77 44.69
C GLU A 200 23.61 -17.88 45.10
N GLU A 201 24.57 -18.33 44.27
CA GLU A 201 25.93 -18.71 44.74
C GLU A 201 26.93 -19.00 43.59
N LYS A 202 28.12 -18.40 43.70
CA LYS A 202 29.46 -18.73 43.13
C LYS A 202 30.37 -19.11 44.34
N PRO A 203 31.69 -19.43 44.26
CA PRO A 203 32.65 -19.75 43.18
C PRO A 203 33.56 -21.00 43.46
N ALA A 204 34.54 -21.33 42.58
CA ALA A 204 36.00 -21.54 42.89
C ALA A 204 36.78 -22.45 41.89
N THR A 205 37.97 -21.97 41.45
CA THR A 205 39.27 -22.61 41.05
C THR A 205 39.31 -23.90 40.18
N GLU A 206 40.23 -24.07 39.23
CA GLU A 206 41.71 -23.90 39.25
C GLU A 206 42.27 -23.52 37.86
#